data_AF-A0A7W1E2A4-F1
#
_entry.id   AF-A0A7W1E2A4-F1
#
_cell.length_a   1.000
_cell.length_b   1.000
_cell.length_c   1.000
_cell.angle_alpha   90.00
_cell.angle_beta   90.00
_cell.angle_gamma   90.00
#
_symmetry.space_group_name_H-M   'P 1'
#
loop_
_entity.id
_entity.type
_entity.pdbx_description
1 polymer ?
#
loop_
_entity_poly.entity_id
_entity_poly.type
_entity_poly.pdbx_seq_one_letter_code
_entity_poly.pdbx_strand_id
1 'polypeptide(L)' 'VLIDGSEAATLGLSDGDAIVLRSAVGELRGRARFARLPLRTVQVHWPEGNALIGAGDREPRSHIPDYNAVATLERA' A
#
# COMPACT_ATOMS: atom_id res chain seq x y z
N VAL A 1 3.35 -6.22 2.87
CA VAL A 1 2.17 -5.35 2.71
C VAL A 1 1.06 -5.91 3.57
N LEU A 2 0.62 -5.14 4.56
CA LEU A 2 -0.47 -5.52 5.43
C LEU A 2 -1.80 -5.29 4.71
N ILE A 3 -2.69 -6.27 4.72
CA ILE A 3 -4.03 -6.21 4.12
C ILE A 3 -5.00 -6.99 5.01
N ASP A 4 -6.28 -6.59 5.04
CA ASP A 4 -7.30 -7.38 5.72
C ASP A 4 -7.50 -8.75 5.05
N GLY A 5 -7.64 -9.80 5.85
CA GLY A 5 -7.77 -11.16 5.33
C GLY A 5 -9.06 -11.39 4.54
N SER A 6 -10.16 -10.70 4.89
CA SER A 6 -11.42 -10.81 4.16
C SER A 6 -11.35 -10.09 2.81
N GLU A 7 -10.71 -8.93 2.74
CA GLU A 7 -10.41 -8.24 1.47
C GLU A 7 -9.44 -9.05 0.61
N ALA A 8 -8.39 -9.61 1.20
CA ALA A 8 -7.44 -10.44 0.47
C ALA A 8 -8.13 -11.68 -0.15
N ALA A 9 -9.09 -12.27 0.57
CA ALA A 9 -9.88 -13.40 0.07
C ALA A 9 -10.76 -13.00 -1.13
N THR A 10 -11.36 -11.80 -1.15
CA THR A 10 -12.14 -11.33 -2.32
C THR A 10 -11.26 -11.15 -3.56
N LEU A 11 -9.96 -10.86 -3.35
CA LEU A 11 -8.94 -10.72 -4.38
C LEU A 11 -8.24 -12.05 -4.75
N GLY A 12 -8.62 -13.17 -4.14
CA GLY A 12 -7.99 -14.48 -4.39
C GLY A 12 -6.54 -14.59 -3.91
N LEU A 13 -6.18 -13.84 -2.86
CA LEU A 13 -4.87 -13.85 -2.24
C LEU A 13 -4.84 -14.75 -1.00
N SER A 14 -3.70 -15.38 -0.79
CA SER A 14 -3.32 -16.10 0.42
C SER A 14 -2.26 -15.31 1.18
N ASP A 15 -2.13 -15.60 2.48
CA ASP A 15 -1.07 -15.01 3.29
C ASP A 15 0.31 -15.40 2.74
N GLY A 16 1.19 -14.42 2.55
CA GLY A 16 2.52 -14.61 1.98
C GLY A 16 2.62 -14.52 0.46
N ASP A 17 1.50 -14.38 -0.27
CA ASP A 17 1.51 -14.25 -1.73
C ASP A 17 2.33 -13.04 -2.20
N ALA A 18 3.05 -13.21 -3.30
CA ALA A 18 3.76 -12.11 -3.94
C ALA A 18 2.77 -11.15 -4.60
N ILE A 19 2.94 -9.86 -4.33
CA ILE A 19 2.07 -8.79 -4.82
C ILE A 19 2.89 -7.58 -5.25
N VAL A 20 2.28 -6.74 -6.09
CA VAL A 20 2.77 -5.42 -6.46
C VAL A 20 1.71 -4.39 -6.09
N LEU A 21 2.13 -3.35 -5.39
CA LEU A 21 1.36 -2.12 -5.24
C LEU A 21 1.85 -1.12 -6.29
N ARG A 22 0.92 -0.41 -6.92
CA ARG A 22 1.23 0.62 -7.92
C ARG A 22 0.46 1.89 -7.59
N SER A 23 1.17 3.01 -7.48
CA SER A 23 0.58 4.35 -7.38
C SER A 23 0.88 5.16 -8.63
N ALA A 24 0.45 6.42 -8.66
CA ALA A 24 0.76 7.34 -9.76
C ALA A 24 2.27 7.61 -9.94
N VAL A 25 3.09 7.37 -8.91
CA VAL A 25 4.51 7.76 -8.89
C VAL A 25 5.49 6.60 -8.85
N GLY A 26 5.02 5.37 -8.61
CA GLY A 26 5.91 4.22 -8.52
C GLY A 26 5.23 2.91 -8.14
N GLU A 27 6.06 1.91 -7.87
CA GLU A 27 5.63 0.56 -7.51
C GLU A 27 6.38 0.07 -6.27
N LEU A 28 5.71 -0.77 -5.47
CA LEU A 28 6.31 -1.51 -4.39
C LEU A 28 6.00 -3.01 -4.55
N ARG A 29 7.06 -3.81 -4.73
CA ARG A 29 6.98 -5.27 -4.71
C ARG A 29 7.07 -5.78 -3.27
N GLY A 30 6.21 -6.73 -2.90
CA GLY A 30 6.22 -7.29 -1.57
C GLY A 30 5.42 -8.58 -1.47
N ARG A 31 5.17 -9.00 -0.22
CA ARG A 31 4.28 -10.12 0.08
C ARG A 31 3.06 -9.63 0.87
N ALA A 32 1.90 -10.21 0.58
CA ALA A 32 0.70 -10.01 1.37
C ALA A 32 0.94 -10.56 2.78
N ARG A 33 0.52 -9.81 3.79
CA ARG A 33 0.48 -10.25 5.18
C ARG A 33 -0.86 -9.89 5.77
N PHE A 34 -1.61 -10.86 6.24
CA PHE A 34 -2.94 -10.61 6.79
C PHE A 34 -2.84 -9.88 8.14
N ALA A 35 -3.61 -8.82 8.30
CA ALA A 35 -3.72 -8.03 9.52
C ALA A 35 -5.11 -7.43 9.62
N ARG A 36 -5.61 -7.16 10.84
CA ARG A 36 -6.91 -6.52 11.01
C ARG A 36 -6.83 -5.05 10.55
N LEU A 37 -7.42 -4.75 9.40
CA LEU A 37 -7.41 -3.43 8.78
C LEU A 37 -8.79 -3.06 8.23
N PRO A 38 -9.11 -1.77 8.06
CA PRO A 38 -10.27 -1.37 7.27
C PRO A 38 -10.20 -1.93 5.85
N LEU A 39 -11.35 -2.33 5.29
CA LEU A 39 -11.44 -2.80 3.91
C LEU A 39 -10.98 -1.73 2.92
N ARG A 40 -10.49 -2.15 1.75
CA ARG A 40 -9.94 -1.28 0.71
C ARG A 40 -8.79 -0.38 1.18
N THR A 41 -8.04 -0.84 2.19
CA THR A 41 -6.80 -0.20 2.63
C THR A 41 -5.68 -1.22 2.72
N VAL A 42 -4.45 -0.73 2.57
CA VAL A 42 -3.23 -1.49 2.81
C VAL A 42 -2.28 -0.64 3.64
N GLN A 43 -1.39 -1.29 4.40
CA GLN A 43 -0.29 -0.61 5.07
C GLN A 43 1.05 -1.21 4.65
N VAL A 44 2.05 -0.35 4.59
CA VAL A 44 3.43 -0.70 4.21
C VAL A 44 4.37 -0.16 5.26
N HIS A 45 5.54 -0.81 5.39
CA HIS A 45 6.56 -0.30 6.29
C HIS A 45 7.29 0.88 5.65
N TRP A 46 7.75 1.78 6.51
CA TRP A 46 8.75 2.78 6.15
C TRP A 46 10.14 2.15 6.30
N PRO A 47 11.11 2.43 5.41
CA PRO A 47 11.07 3.42 4.31
C PRO A 47 10.51 2.91 2.98
N GLU A 48 10.12 1.64 2.88
CA GLU A 48 9.73 1.00 1.61
C GLU A 48 8.53 1.69 0.94
N GLY A 49 7.58 2.19 1.73
CA GLY A 49 6.42 2.93 1.24
C GLY A 49 6.73 4.22 0.47
N ASN A 50 7.95 4.78 0.63
CA ASN A 50 8.35 5.97 -0.13
C ASN A 50 8.33 5.74 -1.65
N ALA A 51 8.42 4.48 -2.12
CA ALA A 51 8.26 4.16 -3.53
C ALA A 51 6.87 4.47 -4.09
N LEU A 52 5.85 4.60 -3.23
CA LEU A 52 4.46 4.86 -3.61
C LEU A 52 4.03 6.32 -3.41
N ILE A 53 4.83 7.14 -2.70
CA ILE A 53 4.48 8.48 -2.25
C ILE A 53 5.37 9.50 -2.98
N GLY A 54 4.73 10.46 -3.67
CA GLY A 54 5.45 11.49 -4.41
C GLY A 54 6.01 12.58 -3.49
N ALA A 55 7.04 13.29 -3.93
CA ALA A 55 7.61 14.41 -3.17
C ALA A 55 6.74 15.69 -3.17
N GLY A 56 5.67 15.71 -3.98
CA GLY A 56 4.92 16.92 -4.36
C GLY A 56 3.80 17.31 -3.40
N ASP A 57 3.10 16.35 -2.81
CA ASP A 57 1.92 16.64 -2.00
C ASP A 57 2.31 16.89 -0.54
N ARG A 58 2.24 18.16 -0.16
CA ARG A 58 2.52 18.62 1.21
C ARG A 58 1.39 19.52 1.66
N GLU A 59 1.06 19.45 2.95
CA GLU A 59 0.08 20.36 3.54
C GLU A 59 0.58 21.81 3.40
N PRO A 60 -0.23 22.74 2.86
CA PRO A 60 0.24 24.08 2.48
C PRO A 60 0.84 24.94 3.60
N ARG A 61 0.47 24.72 4.87
CA ARG A 61 0.90 25.57 6.00
C ARG A 61 2.11 25.01 6.73
N SER A 62 2.13 23.71 7.00
CA SER A 62 3.10 23.00 7.81
C SER A 62 4.18 22.30 6.97
N HIS A 63 3.94 22.15 5.67
CA HIS A 63 4.81 21.44 4.73
C HIS A 63 5.05 19.96 5.08
N ILE A 64 4.19 19.39 5.93
CA ILE A 64 4.19 17.97 6.26
C ILE A 64 3.81 17.19 4.99
N PRO A 65 4.61 16.19 4.57
CA PRO A 65 4.25 15.33 3.45
C PRO A 65 2.95 14.57 3.72
N ASP A 66 2.14 14.37 2.68
CA ASP A 66 1.11 13.35 2.73
C ASP A 66 1.79 11.97 2.66
N TYR A 67 1.72 11.21 3.76
CA TYR A 67 2.28 9.85 3.83
C TYR A 67 1.32 8.79 3.31
N ASN A 68 0.22 9.18 2.69
CA ASN A 68 -0.71 8.28 2.04
C ASN A 68 -0.52 8.32 0.52
N ALA A 69 -0.99 7.27 -0.13
CA ALA A 69 -1.08 7.22 -1.58
C ALA A 69 -2.31 6.42 -1.99
N VAL A 70 -2.93 6.81 -3.10
CA VAL A 70 -3.88 5.94 -3.79
C VAL A 70 -3.09 4.95 -4.63
N ALA A 71 -3.35 3.66 -4.43
CA ALA A 71 -2.65 2.59 -5.13
C ALA A 71 -3.59 1.46 -5.54
N THR A 72 -3.23 0.76 -6.61
CA THR A 72 -3.81 -0.51 -7.01
C THR A 72 -2.94 -1.65 -6.51
N LEU A 73 -3.55 -2.80 -6.24
CA LEU A 73 -2.88 -4.03 -5.85
C LEU A 73 -3.07 -5.08 -6.94
N GLU A 74 -1.97 -5.70 -7.37
CA GLU A 74 -1.96 -6.81 -8.32
C GLU A 74 -1.14 -7.99 -7.76
N ARG A 75 -1.51 -9.23 -8.13
CA ARG A 75 -0.68 -10.41 -7.87
C ARG A 75 0.55 -10.33 -8.79
N ALA A 76 1.73 -10.64 -8.24
CA ALA A 76 2.98 -10.66 -8.99
C ALA A 76 3.15 -11.92 -9.84
#